data_AF-A0A396H4F8-F1
#
_entry.id   AF-A0A396H4F8-F1
#
_cell.length_a   1.000
_cell.length_b   1.000
_cell.length_c   1.000
_cell.angle_alpha   90.00
_cell.angle_beta   90.00
_cell.angle_gamma   90.00
#
_symmetry.space_group_name_H-M   'P 1'
#
loop_
_entity.id
_entity.type
_entity.pdbx_description
1 polymer ?
#
loop_
_entity_poly.entity_id
_entity_poly.type
_entity_poly.pdbx_seq_one_letter_code
_entity_poly.pdbx_strand_id
1 'polypeptide(L)'
;MFKRVTSVYLFSSKGELYSLHREQRFERVAKNLKVASVFNTLVEEMKAMGIAVNDDSQCTEVMAPVAHSDRSPVLLLMGGGMGAGKSTVLKDILKEPFWAGASGNAVVIEADAFKESDVIYRALSSTGHHDMVKTAELVHQSSTDAASSLLVTALNEGRDVIMDGTLSWVPFVVQTITMARNVHRRRYRMGVGYRVNDDGSVTENYWERIKDEEPEQVGGKKRKPYRIELVGVVCDAYLAVVRGIRRAIMSRRAVRVRSQLKSHKRFADAFMTYCHLVDNARLYCTNALEGPAKLIGWKDRDRTLLVDPDEIDCLKRVAKLNEDANSIYELYKHPNPACEAGSVWKDIVLSPSRLNIQQELKFSIQEIERFK
;
A
#
# COMPACT_ATOMS: atom_id res chain seq x y z
N MET A 1 -60.94 2.62 -16.30
CA MET A 1 -59.63 2.76 -16.97
C MET A 1 -58.80 3.94 -16.46
N PHE A 2 -59.41 5.11 -16.17
CA PHE A 2 -58.69 6.32 -15.71
C PHE A 2 -58.08 6.29 -14.30
N LYS A 3 -58.55 5.43 -13.36
CA LYS A 3 -57.98 5.34 -12.00
C LYS A 3 -56.70 4.48 -11.88
N ARG A 4 -56.40 3.62 -12.86
CA ARG A 4 -55.18 2.77 -12.83
C ARG A 4 -53.95 3.49 -13.41
N VAL A 5 -54.14 4.39 -14.37
CA VAL A 5 -53.04 5.14 -15.00
C VAL A 5 -52.43 6.16 -14.02
N THR A 6 -53.25 6.87 -13.24
CA THR A 6 -52.76 7.85 -12.25
C THR A 6 -51.96 7.23 -11.11
N SER A 7 -52.24 5.98 -10.72
CA SER A 7 -51.53 5.31 -9.63
C SER A 7 -50.11 4.88 -10.04
N VAL A 8 -49.90 4.45 -11.29
CA VAL A 8 -48.58 4.06 -11.80
C VAL A 8 -47.64 5.27 -11.95
N TYR A 9 -48.15 6.40 -12.44
CA TYR A 9 -47.36 7.65 -12.52
C TYR A 9 -47.03 8.24 -11.15
N LEU A 10 -47.92 8.15 -10.16
CA LEU A 10 -47.62 8.58 -8.78
C LEU A 10 -46.61 7.68 -8.07
N PHE A 11 -46.58 6.37 -8.36
CA PHE A 11 -45.59 5.46 -7.79
C PHE A 11 -44.21 5.65 -8.42
N SER A 12 -44.14 5.89 -9.74
CA SER A 12 -42.88 6.21 -10.44
C SER A 12 -42.28 7.53 -9.96
N SER A 13 -43.09 8.60 -9.84
CA SER A 13 -42.60 9.90 -9.39
C SER A 13 -42.20 9.91 -7.91
N LYS A 14 -42.88 9.14 -7.05
CA LYS A 14 -42.47 8.95 -5.65
C LYS A 14 -41.16 8.17 -5.55
N GLY A 15 -40.93 7.16 -6.39
CA GLY A 15 -39.67 6.41 -6.45
C GLY A 15 -38.50 7.29 -6.87
N GLU A 16 -38.69 8.12 -7.89
CA GLU A 16 -37.69 9.10 -8.35
C GLU A 16 -37.41 10.18 -7.30
N LEU A 17 -38.44 10.75 -6.67
CA LEU A 17 -38.29 11.74 -5.60
C LEU A 17 -37.56 11.16 -4.38
N TYR A 18 -37.83 9.90 -4.01
CA TYR A 18 -37.13 9.22 -2.93
C TYR A 18 -35.65 8.98 -3.26
N SER A 19 -35.34 8.64 -4.52
CA SER A 19 -33.96 8.48 -4.98
C SER A 19 -33.18 9.80 -4.95
N LEU A 20 -33.79 10.90 -5.39
CA LEU A 20 -33.21 12.25 -5.39
C LEU A 20 -32.97 12.76 -3.97
N HIS A 21 -33.93 12.60 -3.06
CA HIS A 21 -33.74 12.98 -1.66
C HIS A 21 -32.70 12.10 -0.95
N ARG A 22 -32.58 10.83 -1.32
CA ARG A 22 -31.55 9.91 -0.80
C ARG A 22 -30.16 10.30 -1.29
N GLU A 23 -30.02 10.67 -2.56
CA GLU A 23 -28.75 11.12 -3.14
C GLU A 23 -28.31 12.47 -2.54
N GLN A 24 -29.23 13.43 -2.39
CA GLN A 24 -28.95 14.71 -1.71
C GLN A 24 -28.55 14.52 -0.24
N ARG A 25 -29.22 13.60 0.48
CA ARG A 25 -28.88 13.29 1.88
C ARG A 25 -27.52 12.61 1.97
N PHE A 26 -27.22 11.68 1.05
CA PHE A 26 -25.91 11.05 0.95
C PHE A 26 -24.82 12.09 0.65
N GLU A 27 -25.05 13.01 -0.28
CA GLU A 27 -24.09 14.06 -0.63
C GLU A 27 -23.82 15.02 0.53
N ARG A 28 -24.86 15.40 1.29
CA ARG A 28 -24.72 16.24 2.48
C ARG A 28 -23.94 15.54 3.60
N VAL A 29 -24.27 14.28 3.88
CA VAL A 29 -23.55 13.48 4.89
C VAL A 29 -22.11 13.21 4.45
N ALA A 30 -21.89 12.91 3.17
CA ALA A 30 -20.56 12.73 2.60
C ALA A 30 -19.72 14.02 2.66
N LYS A 31 -20.30 15.20 2.43
CA LYS A 31 -19.59 16.48 2.60
C LYS A 31 -19.14 16.69 4.04
N ASN A 32 -20.02 16.49 5.01
CA ASN A 32 -19.68 16.65 6.43
C ASN A 32 -18.61 15.63 6.89
N LEU A 33 -18.74 14.38 6.46
CA LEU A 33 -17.76 13.34 6.77
C LEU A 33 -16.42 13.58 6.06
N LYS A 34 -16.40 14.15 4.85
CA LYS A 34 -15.16 14.56 4.16
C LYS A 34 -14.42 15.63 4.97
N VAL A 35 -15.11 16.64 5.48
CA VAL A 35 -14.49 17.67 6.34
C VAL A 35 -13.91 17.02 7.59
N ALA A 36 -14.67 16.15 8.27
CA ALA A 36 -14.18 15.43 9.44
C ALA A 36 -12.97 14.52 9.13
N SER A 37 -12.97 13.84 7.98
CA SER A 37 -11.85 13.00 7.52
C SER A 37 -10.58 13.84 7.26
N VAL A 38 -10.69 15.03 6.66
CA VAL A 38 -9.56 15.95 6.47
C VAL A 38 -8.96 16.38 7.81
N PHE A 39 -9.79 16.78 8.79
CA PHE A 39 -9.28 17.17 10.12
C PHE A 39 -8.61 15.99 10.84
N ASN A 40 -9.23 14.81 10.80
CA ASN A 40 -8.64 13.63 11.43
C ASN A 40 -7.33 13.21 10.75
N THR A 41 -7.26 13.34 9.43
CA THR A 41 -6.05 13.11 8.63
C THR A 41 -4.92 14.05 9.08
N LEU A 42 -5.18 15.36 9.16
CA LEU A 42 -4.19 16.34 9.64
C LEU A 42 -3.69 16.00 11.04
N VAL A 43 -4.58 15.58 11.95
CA VAL A 43 -4.21 15.17 13.30
C VAL A 43 -3.29 13.93 13.28
N GLU A 44 -3.61 12.92 12.46
CA GLU A 44 -2.75 11.73 12.32
C GLU A 44 -1.41 12.06 11.65
N GLU A 45 -1.37 12.99 10.69
CA GLU A 45 -0.12 13.50 10.11
C GLU A 45 0.74 14.22 11.15
N MET A 46 0.14 15.08 11.98
CA MET A 46 0.84 15.76 13.07
C MET A 46 1.41 14.77 14.10
N LYS A 47 0.63 13.74 14.48
CA LYS A 47 1.09 12.66 15.35
C LYS A 47 2.26 11.89 14.73
N ALA A 48 2.16 11.51 13.45
CA ALA A 48 3.21 10.80 12.74
C ALA A 48 4.51 11.62 12.62
N MET A 49 4.38 12.95 12.53
CA MET A 49 5.53 13.87 12.53
C MET A 49 6.13 14.11 13.92
N GLY A 50 5.44 13.72 14.99
CA GLY A 50 5.86 13.93 16.38
C GLY A 50 5.50 15.32 16.93
N ILE A 51 4.57 16.03 16.30
CA ILE A 51 4.06 17.33 16.75
C ILE A 51 2.89 17.03 17.70
N ALA A 52 3.17 16.72 18.96
CA ALA A 52 2.11 16.46 19.93
C ALA A 52 1.31 17.75 20.23
N VAL A 53 -0.01 17.69 20.09
CA VAL A 53 -0.94 18.67 20.68
C VAL A 53 -1.15 18.23 22.13
N ASN A 54 -0.35 18.77 23.05
CA ASN A 54 -0.70 18.75 24.48
C ASN A 54 -0.60 20.17 25.03
N ASP A 55 -1.78 20.68 25.40
CA ASP A 55 -2.07 21.54 26.56
C ASP A 55 -1.05 22.64 26.91
N ASP A 56 -1.42 23.89 26.57
CA ASP A 56 -1.05 25.17 27.21
C ASP A 56 0.25 25.27 28.02
N SER A 57 1.36 24.75 27.50
CA SER A 57 2.67 25.03 28.06
C SER A 57 3.71 25.19 26.95
N GLN A 58 4.12 26.45 26.78
CA GLN A 58 5.28 26.98 26.06
C GLN A 58 5.79 26.15 24.87
N CYS A 59 5.54 26.68 23.67
CA CYS A 59 6.28 26.37 22.45
C CYS A 59 7.78 26.24 22.73
N THR A 60 8.23 25.01 22.93
CA THR A 60 9.62 24.65 22.74
C THR A 60 9.69 24.11 21.33
N GLU A 61 10.33 24.88 20.45
CA GLU A 61 10.73 24.42 19.12
C GLU A 61 11.30 23.02 19.26
N VAL A 62 10.61 22.04 18.66
CA VAL A 62 11.04 20.65 18.68
C VAL A 62 12.28 20.55 17.80
N MET A 63 13.42 20.87 18.41
CA MET A 63 14.75 20.57 17.92
C MET A 63 14.79 19.08 17.64
N ALA A 64 14.74 18.71 16.36
CA ALA A 64 15.01 17.34 15.94
C ALA A 64 16.36 16.91 16.55
N PRO A 65 16.48 15.69 17.12
CA PRO A 65 17.67 15.28 17.83
C PRO A 65 18.91 15.48 16.95
N VAL A 66 19.84 16.29 17.47
CA VAL A 66 21.07 16.81 16.85
C VAL A 66 21.88 15.75 16.08
N ALA A 67 21.73 14.46 16.41
CA ALA A 67 22.39 13.33 15.75
C ALA A 67 21.96 13.05 14.29
N HIS A 68 20.80 13.55 13.81
CA HIS A 68 20.38 13.35 12.41
C HIS A 68 21.06 14.29 11.41
N SER A 69 21.74 15.34 11.88
CA SER A 69 22.35 16.36 11.02
C SER A 69 23.68 15.91 10.36
N ASP A 70 24.31 14.86 10.87
CA ASP A 70 25.63 14.42 10.43
C ASP A 70 25.62 13.40 9.28
N ARG A 71 24.46 12.83 8.92
CA ARG A 71 24.34 11.87 7.80
C ARG A 71 23.26 12.26 6.81
N SER A 72 23.30 11.65 5.63
CA SER A 72 22.17 11.72 4.68
C SER A 72 20.93 11.06 5.29
N PRO A 73 19.74 11.66 5.13
CA PRO A 73 18.48 11.00 5.48
C PRO A 73 18.22 9.84 4.52
N VAL A 74 17.44 8.86 4.97
CA VAL A 74 17.15 7.62 4.22
C VAL A 74 15.67 7.53 3.87
N LEU A 75 15.39 7.29 2.59
CA LEU A 75 14.06 6.91 2.11
C LEU A 75 14.08 5.41 1.79
N LEU A 76 13.39 4.62 2.60
CA LEU A 76 13.17 3.19 2.37
C LEU A 76 11.83 2.99 1.65
N LEU A 77 11.91 2.56 0.39
CA LEU A 77 10.77 2.17 -0.42
C LEU A 77 10.54 0.67 -0.28
N MET A 78 9.49 0.27 0.44
CA MET A 78 9.04 -1.12 0.50
C MET A 78 8.05 -1.36 -0.64
N GLY A 79 8.37 -2.29 -1.53
CA GLY A 79 7.57 -2.65 -2.71
C GLY A 79 7.23 -4.12 -2.75
N GLY A 80 6.14 -4.46 -3.41
CA GLY A 80 5.65 -5.84 -3.49
C GLY A 80 4.14 -5.91 -3.54
N GLY A 81 3.63 -6.88 -4.28
CA GLY A 81 2.20 -7.09 -4.42
C GLY A 81 1.48 -7.29 -3.07
N MET A 82 0.18 -7.06 -3.08
CA MET A 82 -0.63 -7.25 -1.86
C MET A 82 -0.53 -8.69 -1.38
N GLY A 83 -0.30 -8.92 -0.08
CA GLY A 83 -0.10 -10.27 0.47
C GLY A 83 1.28 -10.88 0.20
N ALA A 84 2.24 -10.14 -0.37
CA ALA A 84 3.60 -10.64 -0.61
C ALA A 84 4.44 -10.86 0.66
N GLY A 85 3.99 -10.42 1.84
CA GLY A 85 4.74 -10.58 3.10
C GLY A 85 5.71 -9.42 3.40
N LYS A 86 5.45 -8.23 2.86
CA LYS A 86 6.25 -7.01 3.12
C LYS A 86 6.48 -6.74 4.61
N SER A 87 5.43 -6.84 5.42
CA SER A 87 5.50 -6.59 6.86
C SER A 87 6.42 -7.58 7.59
N THR A 88 6.58 -8.81 7.09
CA THR A 88 7.54 -9.78 7.64
C THR A 88 8.97 -9.32 7.38
N VAL A 89 9.27 -8.92 6.14
CA VAL A 89 10.61 -8.42 5.76
C VAL A 89 10.92 -7.11 6.47
N LEU A 90 9.95 -6.21 6.59
CA LEU A 90 10.13 -4.93 7.28
C LEU A 90 10.49 -5.14 8.75
N LYS A 91 9.85 -6.08 9.44
CA LYS A 91 10.18 -6.40 10.84
C LYS A 91 11.64 -6.82 11.02
N ASP A 92 12.22 -7.51 10.06
CA ASP A 92 13.62 -7.93 10.12
C ASP A 92 14.57 -6.77 9.77
N ILE A 93 14.21 -5.96 8.78
CA ILE A 93 14.97 -4.74 8.43
C ILE A 93 15.02 -3.76 9.61
N LEU A 94 13.92 -3.58 10.34
CA LEU A 94 13.86 -2.70 11.50
C LEU A 94 14.79 -3.13 12.65
N LYS A 95 15.24 -4.39 12.67
CA LYS A 95 16.24 -4.90 13.63
C LYS A 95 17.68 -4.62 13.20
N GLU A 96 17.92 -4.24 11.95
CA GLU A 96 19.26 -3.93 11.46
C GLU A 96 19.86 -2.73 12.21
N PRO A 97 21.18 -2.67 12.44
CA PRO A 97 21.80 -1.64 13.29
C PRO A 97 21.41 -0.20 12.94
N PHE A 98 21.26 0.10 11.66
CA PHE A 98 20.82 1.41 11.20
C PHE A 98 19.39 1.73 11.65
N TRP A 99 18.44 0.83 11.35
CA TRP A 99 17.02 1.06 11.64
C TRP A 99 16.68 0.86 13.12
N ALA A 100 17.40 0.02 13.85
CA ALA A 100 17.23 -0.11 15.29
C ALA A 100 17.41 1.23 16.03
N GLY A 101 18.34 2.08 15.57
CA GLY A 101 18.55 3.43 16.11
C GLY A 101 17.68 4.51 15.46
N ALA A 102 17.33 4.38 14.17
CA ALA A 102 16.60 5.42 13.43
C ALA A 102 15.07 5.25 13.46
N SER A 103 14.56 4.03 13.61
CA SER A 103 13.13 3.69 13.44
C SER A 103 12.20 4.43 14.40
N GLY A 104 12.63 4.71 15.64
CA GLY A 104 11.84 5.49 16.60
C GLY A 104 11.59 6.94 16.16
N ASN A 105 12.39 7.47 15.23
CA ASN A 105 12.27 8.82 14.70
C ASN A 105 11.92 8.85 13.19
N ALA A 106 11.82 7.68 12.55
CA ALA A 106 11.47 7.57 11.14
C ALA A 106 9.97 7.76 10.95
N VAL A 107 9.59 8.44 9.86
CA VAL A 107 8.18 8.58 9.47
C VAL A 107 7.78 7.36 8.66
N VAL A 108 6.87 6.54 9.19
CA VAL A 108 6.32 5.37 8.51
C VAL A 108 5.04 5.77 7.78
N ILE A 109 4.99 5.48 6.48
CA ILE A 109 3.90 5.87 5.60
C ILE A 109 3.29 4.61 5.00
N GLU A 110 2.11 4.24 5.50
CA GLU A 110 1.30 3.13 5.01
C GLU A 110 -0.10 3.66 4.68
N ALA A 111 -0.44 3.74 3.40
CA ALA A 111 -1.73 4.28 2.97
C ALA A 111 -2.93 3.49 3.53
N ASP A 112 -2.76 2.19 3.78
CA ASP A 112 -3.79 1.35 4.38
C ASP A 112 -4.02 1.67 5.87
N ALA A 113 -3.04 2.23 6.59
CA ALA A 113 -3.20 2.62 8.00
C ALA A 113 -4.15 3.82 8.15
N PHE A 114 -4.10 4.78 7.22
CA PHE A 114 -5.02 5.92 7.19
C PHE A 114 -6.48 5.52 6.93
N LYS A 115 -6.73 4.33 6.35
CA LYS A 115 -8.10 3.82 6.20
C LYS A 115 -8.73 3.44 7.53
N GLU A 116 -7.92 2.98 8.49
CA GLU A 116 -8.41 2.51 9.80
C GLU A 116 -8.74 3.67 10.75
N SER A 117 -8.10 4.82 10.55
CA SER A 117 -8.40 6.06 11.25
C SER A 117 -9.54 6.84 10.60
N ASP A 118 -9.82 6.69 9.30
CA ASP A 118 -10.86 7.45 8.60
C ASP A 118 -12.26 7.25 9.23
N VAL A 119 -12.87 8.37 9.62
CA VAL A 119 -14.20 8.45 10.24
C VAL A 119 -15.28 7.85 9.33
N ILE A 120 -15.12 7.97 8.01
CA ILE A 120 -16.00 7.37 7.00
C ILE A 120 -15.87 5.85 7.04
N TYR A 121 -14.65 5.30 7.08
CA TYR A 121 -14.46 3.85 7.16
C TYR A 121 -15.09 3.27 8.44
N ARG A 122 -14.89 3.93 9.59
CA ARG A 122 -15.51 3.51 10.87
C ARG A 122 -17.04 3.58 10.81
N ALA A 123 -17.60 4.67 10.28
CA ALA A 123 -19.04 4.85 10.12
C ALA A 123 -19.67 3.81 9.16
N LEU A 124 -18.92 3.34 8.17
CA LEU A 124 -19.36 2.31 7.22
C LEU A 124 -19.24 0.90 7.79
N SER A 125 -18.19 0.62 8.56
CA SER A 125 -17.99 -0.69 9.19
C SER A 125 -19.11 -1.03 10.18
N SER A 126 -19.80 -0.02 10.71
CA SER A 126 -20.91 -0.15 11.66
C SER A 126 -22.30 -0.22 11.03
N THR A 127 -22.49 0.19 9.76
CA THR A 127 -23.85 0.43 9.19
C THR A 127 -24.35 -0.58 8.15
N GLY A 128 -23.54 -1.57 7.73
CA GLY A 128 -24.03 -2.74 6.99
C GLY A 128 -24.89 -2.46 5.73
N HIS A 129 -24.22 -2.34 4.58
CA HIS A 129 -24.74 -2.45 3.19
C HIS A 129 -25.48 -1.24 2.56
N HIS A 130 -24.95 -0.73 1.44
CA HIS A 130 -25.52 -0.81 0.07
C HIS A 130 -24.85 0.17 -0.93
N ASP A 131 -24.15 1.23 -0.44
CA ASP A 131 -23.34 2.16 -1.26
C ASP A 131 -21.83 2.01 -1.00
N MET A 132 -21.38 0.78 -0.75
CA MET A 132 -20.00 0.51 -0.34
C MET A 132 -18.95 0.82 -1.42
N VAL A 133 -19.30 0.78 -2.72
CA VAL A 133 -18.31 0.94 -3.81
C VAL A 133 -17.89 2.40 -3.99
N LYS A 134 -18.86 3.32 -4.19
CA LYS A 134 -18.60 4.76 -4.36
C LYS A 134 -17.97 5.36 -3.09
N THR A 135 -18.37 4.86 -1.92
CA THR A 135 -17.82 5.34 -0.65
C THR A 135 -16.44 4.75 -0.34
N ALA A 136 -16.16 3.49 -0.70
CA ALA A 136 -14.81 2.91 -0.58
C ALA A 136 -13.80 3.60 -1.50
N GLU A 137 -14.23 4.05 -2.68
CA GLU A 137 -13.41 4.85 -3.59
C GLU A 137 -13.06 6.22 -2.99
N LEU A 138 -14.04 6.90 -2.38
CA LEU A 138 -13.79 8.18 -1.68
C LEU A 138 -12.82 8.04 -0.51
N VAL A 139 -12.99 7.02 0.34
CA VAL A 139 -12.05 6.73 1.44
C VAL A 139 -10.67 6.38 0.89
N HIS A 140 -10.61 5.64 -0.22
CA HIS A 140 -9.33 5.30 -0.83
C HIS A 140 -8.57 6.52 -1.32
N GLN A 141 -9.25 7.49 -1.94
CA GLN A 141 -8.62 8.72 -2.38
C GLN A 141 -8.12 9.55 -1.18
N SER A 142 -8.97 9.74 -0.16
CA SER A 142 -8.61 10.50 1.05
C SER A 142 -7.38 9.93 1.76
N SER A 143 -7.32 8.60 1.94
CA SER A 143 -6.16 7.95 2.55
C SER A 143 -4.90 8.02 1.68
N THR A 144 -5.06 8.03 0.36
CA THR A 144 -3.93 8.16 -0.57
C THR A 144 -3.37 9.58 -0.57
N ASP A 145 -4.26 10.57 -0.51
CA ASP A 145 -3.88 11.99 -0.43
C ASP A 145 -3.18 12.27 0.91
N ALA A 146 -3.69 11.75 2.02
CA ALA A 146 -3.07 11.80 3.35
C ALA A 146 -1.64 11.24 3.34
N ALA A 147 -1.47 10.01 2.84
CA ALA A 147 -0.17 9.38 2.75
C ALA A 147 0.80 10.19 1.86
N SER A 148 0.30 10.82 0.81
CA SER A 148 1.09 11.66 -0.10
C SER A 148 1.48 12.99 0.54
N SER A 149 0.59 13.61 1.33
CA SER A 149 0.83 14.83 2.11
C SER A 149 1.92 14.59 3.16
N LEU A 150 1.78 13.51 3.94
CA LEU A 150 2.79 13.11 4.92
C LEU A 150 4.15 12.83 4.25
N LEU A 151 4.14 12.18 3.07
CA LEU A 151 5.36 11.84 2.33
C LEU A 151 6.12 13.09 1.89
N VAL A 152 5.45 14.02 1.21
CA VAL A 152 6.12 15.24 0.76
C VAL A 152 6.59 16.09 1.93
N THR A 153 5.81 16.16 3.01
CA THR A 153 6.18 16.90 4.22
C THR A 153 7.41 16.29 4.91
N ALA A 154 7.42 14.98 5.15
CA ALA A 154 8.54 14.29 5.79
C ALA A 154 9.83 14.37 4.95
N LEU A 155 9.71 14.22 3.62
CA LEU A 155 10.85 14.32 2.70
C LEU A 155 11.39 15.74 2.61
N ASN A 156 10.50 16.72 2.55
CA ASN A 156 10.87 18.11 2.60
C ASN A 156 11.65 18.40 3.88
N GLU A 157 11.22 17.90 5.05
CA GLU A 157 11.91 18.10 6.34
C GLU A 157 13.19 17.27 6.56
N GLY A 158 13.61 16.46 5.58
CA GLY A 158 14.84 15.68 5.72
C GLY A 158 14.74 14.56 6.77
N ARG A 159 13.52 14.07 7.06
CA ARG A 159 13.29 12.94 7.97
C ARG A 159 13.67 11.62 7.30
N ASP A 160 14.09 10.63 8.06
CA ASP A 160 14.08 9.26 7.54
C ASP A 160 12.64 8.83 7.30
N VAL A 161 12.38 8.21 6.16
CA VAL A 161 11.04 7.82 5.73
C VAL A 161 11.04 6.35 5.36
N ILE A 162 10.04 5.62 5.86
CA ILE A 162 9.73 4.26 5.43
C ILE A 162 8.38 4.31 4.72
N MET A 163 8.38 4.10 3.41
CA MET A 163 7.17 4.09 2.60
C MET A 163 6.78 2.64 2.30
N ASP A 164 5.70 2.17 2.92
CA ASP A 164 5.12 0.85 2.64
C ASP A 164 4.02 0.95 1.57
N GLY A 165 4.34 0.48 0.37
CA GLY A 165 3.44 0.52 -0.77
C GLY A 165 3.52 -0.74 -1.62
N THR A 166 2.64 -0.81 -2.63
CA THR A 166 2.78 -1.84 -3.67
C THR A 166 3.89 -1.49 -4.66
N LEU A 167 4.17 -0.19 -4.84
CA LEU A 167 5.03 0.37 -5.89
C LEU A 167 4.64 -0.14 -7.30
N SER A 168 3.36 -0.42 -7.50
CA SER A 168 2.81 -0.96 -8.75
C SER A 168 2.53 0.09 -9.82
N TRP A 169 2.71 1.38 -9.51
CA TRP A 169 2.42 2.48 -10.44
C TRP A 169 3.70 3.27 -10.73
N VAL A 170 4.30 2.98 -11.88
CA VAL A 170 5.64 3.48 -12.26
C VAL A 170 5.74 5.00 -12.22
N PRO A 171 4.81 5.79 -12.80
CA PRO A 171 4.95 7.25 -12.82
C PRO A 171 5.03 7.85 -11.41
N PHE A 172 4.19 7.38 -10.49
CA PHE A 172 4.23 7.82 -9.09
C PHE A 172 5.59 7.52 -8.45
N VAL A 173 6.10 6.29 -8.56
CA VAL A 173 7.37 5.89 -7.94
C VAL A 173 8.55 6.68 -8.51
N VAL A 174 8.60 6.84 -9.84
CA VAL A 174 9.66 7.60 -10.52
C VAL A 174 9.62 9.08 -10.12
N GLN A 175 8.44 9.70 -10.09
CA GLN A 175 8.29 11.08 -9.64
C GLN A 175 8.67 11.23 -8.16
N THR A 176 8.31 10.29 -7.29
CA THR A 176 8.69 10.30 -5.86
C THR A 176 10.20 10.19 -5.67
N ILE A 177 10.88 9.29 -6.39
CA ILE A 177 12.33 9.19 -6.35
C ILE A 177 12.95 10.49 -6.84
N THR A 178 12.44 11.06 -7.93
CA THR A 178 12.91 12.33 -8.47
C THR A 178 12.76 13.47 -7.46
N MET A 179 11.62 13.56 -6.77
CA MET A 179 11.40 14.51 -5.70
C MET A 179 12.41 14.31 -4.56
N ALA A 180 12.54 13.09 -4.03
CA ALA A 180 13.46 12.76 -2.94
C ALA A 180 14.93 13.07 -3.27
N ARG A 181 15.35 12.93 -4.54
CA ARG A 181 16.69 13.37 -4.99
C ARG A 181 16.87 14.89 -4.96
N ASN A 182 15.80 15.67 -5.04
CA ASN A 182 15.84 17.13 -5.19
C ASN A 182 15.40 17.92 -3.95
N VAL A 183 14.70 17.31 -2.98
CA VAL A 183 14.15 18.00 -1.79
C VAL A 183 15.20 18.73 -0.95
N HIS A 184 16.46 18.27 -0.99
CA HIS A 184 17.58 18.94 -0.33
C HIS A 184 17.97 20.29 -0.96
N ARG A 185 17.44 20.63 -2.15
CA ARG A 185 17.68 21.89 -2.89
C ARG A 185 16.41 22.69 -3.16
N ARG A 186 15.24 22.06 -3.09
CA ARG A 186 13.95 22.65 -3.51
C ARG A 186 12.83 22.11 -2.63
N ARG A 187 11.87 22.95 -2.26
CA ARG A 187 10.63 22.48 -1.61
C ARG A 187 9.63 21.96 -2.66
N TYR A 188 8.88 20.95 -2.27
CA TYR A 188 7.81 20.36 -3.08
C TYR A 188 6.47 20.42 -2.33
N ARG A 189 5.38 20.34 -3.07
CA ARG A 189 4.02 20.11 -2.54
C ARG A 189 3.36 19.00 -3.35
N MET A 190 2.23 18.49 -2.84
CA MET A 190 1.40 17.59 -3.63
C MET A 190 0.94 18.26 -4.93
N GLY A 191 1.08 17.54 -6.04
CA GLY A 191 0.46 17.88 -7.31
C GLY A 191 -0.97 17.35 -7.41
N VAL A 192 -1.58 17.52 -8.58
CA VAL A 192 -2.96 17.08 -8.87
C VAL A 192 -3.15 15.56 -8.92
N GLY A 193 -2.07 14.79 -8.88
CA GLY A 193 -2.07 13.33 -9.00
C GLY A 193 -2.38 12.86 -10.43
N TYR A 194 -3.07 11.73 -10.55
CA TYR A 194 -3.58 11.22 -11.81
C TYR A 194 -5.02 11.71 -12.01
N ARG A 195 -5.28 12.42 -13.11
CA ARG A 195 -6.61 12.89 -13.48
C ARG A 195 -6.86 12.68 -14.97
N VAL A 196 -8.03 12.16 -15.30
CA VAL A 196 -8.56 12.16 -16.67
C VAL A 196 -9.48 13.38 -16.78
N ASN A 197 -9.17 14.25 -17.73
CA ASN A 197 -9.93 15.47 -18.00
C ASN A 197 -11.18 15.15 -18.84
N ASP A 198 -12.13 16.09 -18.89
CA ASP A 198 -13.39 15.91 -19.63
C ASP A 198 -13.20 15.72 -21.14
N ASP A 199 -12.09 16.23 -21.68
CA ASP A 199 -11.67 16.06 -23.08
C ASP A 199 -10.97 14.71 -23.34
N GLY A 200 -10.84 13.85 -22.32
CA GLY A 200 -10.15 12.57 -22.37
C GLY A 200 -8.62 12.67 -22.23
N SER A 201 -8.06 13.87 -22.11
CA SER A 201 -6.62 14.04 -21.84
C SER A 201 -6.26 13.58 -20.43
N VAL A 202 -5.03 13.07 -20.24
CA VAL A 202 -4.56 12.58 -18.96
C VAL A 202 -3.51 13.55 -18.40
N THR A 203 -3.76 14.05 -17.21
CA THR A 203 -2.78 14.80 -16.41
C THR A 203 -2.25 13.89 -15.32
N GLU A 204 -0.93 13.73 -15.25
CA GLU A 204 -0.28 12.89 -14.24
C GLU A 204 0.91 13.61 -13.61
N ASN A 205 0.66 14.28 -12.49
CA ASN A 205 1.67 15.02 -11.75
C ASN A 205 1.45 14.90 -10.25
N TYR A 206 2.30 14.12 -9.58
CA TYR A 206 2.18 13.83 -8.15
C TYR A 206 2.88 14.86 -7.27
N TRP A 207 3.93 15.52 -7.78
CA TRP A 207 4.76 16.43 -6.99
C TRP A 207 5.06 17.72 -7.75
N GLU A 208 4.66 18.85 -7.17
CA GLU A 208 4.92 20.17 -7.72
C GLU A 208 6.04 20.85 -6.97
N ARG A 209 6.96 21.47 -7.72
CA ARG A 209 7.98 22.34 -7.13
C ARG A 209 7.33 23.64 -6.67
N ILE A 210 7.64 24.07 -5.45
CA ILE A 210 7.26 25.39 -4.98
C ILE A 210 8.32 26.37 -5.52
N LYS A 211 7.88 27.35 -6.32
CA LYS A 211 8.77 28.40 -6.84
C LYS A 211 9.14 29.34 -5.69
N ASP A 212 10.36 29.84 -5.73
CA ASP A 212 10.88 30.89 -4.81
C ASP A 212 11.00 30.50 -3.32
N GLU A 213 10.75 29.24 -2.97
CA GLU A 213 11.08 28.67 -1.65
C GLU A 213 12.36 27.83 -1.73
N GLU A 214 13.43 28.35 -1.14
CA GLU A 214 14.63 27.55 -0.88
C GLU A 214 14.47 26.77 0.44
N PRO A 215 15.03 25.55 0.55
CA PRO A 215 15.02 24.82 1.81
C PRO A 215 15.76 25.63 2.88
N GLU A 216 15.12 25.79 4.05
CA GLU A 216 15.74 26.43 5.20
C GLU A 216 17.07 25.74 5.55
N GLN A 217 18.08 26.55 5.85
CA GLN A 217 19.36 26.04 6.32
C GLN A 217 19.23 25.62 7.79
N VAL A 218 19.41 24.32 8.06
CA VAL A 218 19.43 23.82 9.43
C VAL A 218 20.82 24.11 10.01
N GLY A 219 20.92 25.04 10.96
CA GLY A 219 22.20 25.41 11.60
C GLY A 219 23.24 25.97 10.62
N GLY A 220 22.81 26.69 9.57
CA GLY A 220 23.70 27.27 8.55
C GLY A 220 24.32 26.27 7.58
N LYS A 221 23.93 24.99 7.63
CA LYS A 221 24.39 23.94 6.69
C LYS A 221 23.30 23.60 5.68
N LYS A 222 23.72 23.38 4.43
CA LYS A 222 22.84 22.85 3.38
C LYS A 222 22.40 21.44 3.73
N ARG A 223 21.11 21.13 3.52
CA ARG A 223 20.55 19.78 3.71
C ARG A 223 21.28 18.77 2.82
N LYS A 224 21.54 17.58 3.36
CA LYS A 224 22.19 16.49 2.61
C LYS A 224 21.18 15.79 1.69
N PRO A 225 21.60 15.28 0.53
CA PRO A 225 20.72 14.50 -0.35
C PRO A 225 20.30 13.19 0.32
N TYR A 226 19.09 12.72 0.00
CA TYR A 226 18.59 11.42 0.46
C TYR A 226 19.39 10.26 -0.12
N ARG A 227 19.67 9.28 0.73
CA ARG A 227 19.98 7.90 0.32
C ARG A 227 18.65 7.17 0.12
N ILE A 228 18.44 6.55 -1.03
CA ILE A 228 17.20 5.87 -1.38
C ILE A 228 17.47 4.37 -1.43
N GLU A 229 16.73 3.61 -0.63
CA GLU A 229 16.81 2.16 -0.55
C GLU A 229 15.50 1.54 -1.03
N LEU A 230 15.58 0.55 -1.91
CA LEU A 230 14.44 -0.23 -2.37
C LEU A 230 14.48 -1.62 -1.74
N VAL A 231 13.37 -2.05 -1.15
CA VAL A 231 13.19 -3.43 -0.72
C VAL A 231 11.97 -3.97 -1.44
N GLY A 232 12.22 -4.84 -2.41
CA GLY A 232 11.20 -5.61 -3.10
C GLY A 232 10.89 -6.90 -2.36
N VAL A 233 9.61 -7.24 -2.27
CA VAL A 233 9.15 -8.53 -1.75
C VAL A 233 8.26 -9.20 -2.79
N VAL A 234 8.66 -10.40 -3.21
CA VAL A 234 7.95 -11.21 -4.19
C VAL A 234 7.54 -12.54 -3.58
N CYS A 235 6.38 -13.03 -4.00
CA CYS A 235 5.98 -14.40 -3.79
C CYS A 235 5.12 -14.87 -4.96
N ASP A 236 4.87 -16.16 -5.01
CA ASP A 236 3.89 -16.76 -5.89
C ASP A 236 2.51 -16.08 -5.70
N ALA A 237 1.84 -15.80 -6.82
CA ALA A 237 0.62 -15.01 -6.80
C ALA A 237 -0.55 -15.78 -6.16
N TYR A 238 -0.59 -17.11 -6.28
CA TYR A 238 -1.58 -17.93 -5.58
C TYR A 238 -1.36 -17.86 -4.07
N LEU A 239 -0.11 -17.95 -3.60
CA LEU A 239 0.20 -17.84 -2.18
C LEU A 239 -0.24 -16.48 -1.62
N ALA A 240 -0.03 -15.40 -2.37
CA ALA A 240 -0.52 -14.08 -2.01
C ALA A 240 -2.06 -14.04 -1.89
N VAL A 241 -2.79 -14.66 -2.82
CA VAL A 241 -4.26 -14.72 -2.77
C VAL A 241 -4.73 -15.49 -1.54
N VAL A 242 -4.13 -16.65 -1.23
CA VAL A 242 -4.43 -17.41 0.00
C VAL A 242 -4.20 -16.56 1.26
N ARG A 243 -3.07 -15.84 1.33
CA ARG A 243 -2.78 -14.90 2.43
C ARG A 243 -3.82 -13.78 2.51
N GLY A 244 -4.27 -13.28 1.36
CA GLY A 244 -5.33 -12.28 1.25
C GLY A 244 -6.66 -12.77 1.80
N ILE A 245 -7.07 -14.00 1.45
CA ILE A 245 -8.28 -14.65 1.96
C ILE A 245 -8.18 -14.87 3.47
N ARG A 246 -7.05 -15.41 3.96
CA ARG A 246 -6.82 -15.58 5.40
C ARG A 246 -6.93 -14.27 6.15
N ARG A 247 -6.34 -13.18 5.62
CA ARG A 247 -6.45 -11.83 6.21
C ARG A 247 -7.87 -11.30 6.19
N ALA A 248 -8.65 -11.58 5.13
CA ALA A 248 -10.05 -11.19 5.06
C ALA A 248 -10.88 -11.88 6.15
N ILE A 249 -10.60 -13.15 6.44
CA ILE A 249 -11.27 -13.91 7.52
C ILE A 249 -10.87 -13.36 8.89
N MET A 250 -9.57 -13.19 9.15
CA MET A 250 -9.06 -12.81 10.47
C MET A 250 -9.29 -11.34 10.82
N SER A 251 -9.19 -10.44 9.84
CA SER A 251 -9.17 -9.00 10.07
C SER A 251 -10.30 -8.25 9.36
N ARG A 252 -11.25 -8.96 8.70
CA ARG A 252 -12.33 -8.38 7.89
C ARG A 252 -11.86 -7.49 6.73
N ARG A 253 -10.56 -7.54 6.37
CA ARG A 253 -9.94 -6.74 5.29
C ARG A 253 -9.78 -7.57 4.02
N ALA A 254 -10.79 -7.50 3.15
CA ALA A 254 -10.78 -8.16 1.86
C ALA A 254 -10.09 -7.33 0.76
N VAL A 255 -9.44 -8.03 -0.17
CA VAL A 255 -8.81 -7.45 -1.36
C VAL A 255 -9.38 -8.17 -2.57
N ARG A 256 -9.77 -7.43 -3.61
CA ARG A 256 -10.20 -8.05 -4.87
C ARG A 256 -9.02 -8.77 -5.51
N VAL A 257 -9.21 -10.03 -5.88
CA VAL A 257 -8.16 -10.89 -6.47
C VAL A 257 -7.51 -10.22 -7.68
N ARG A 258 -8.29 -9.69 -8.62
CA ARG A 258 -7.78 -8.97 -9.79
C ARG A 258 -6.84 -7.82 -9.41
N SER A 259 -7.23 -6.97 -8.44
CA SER A 259 -6.39 -5.86 -7.95
C SER A 259 -5.09 -6.38 -7.32
N GLN A 260 -5.18 -7.47 -6.57
CA GLN A 260 -4.02 -8.13 -5.98
C GLN A 260 -3.06 -8.65 -7.06
N LEU A 261 -3.55 -9.44 -8.02
CA LEU A 261 -2.76 -9.97 -9.14
C LEU A 261 -2.09 -8.86 -9.95
N LYS A 262 -2.86 -7.82 -10.28
CA LYS A 262 -2.37 -6.63 -10.98
C LYS A 262 -1.25 -5.91 -10.23
N SER A 263 -1.35 -5.81 -8.90
CA SER A 263 -0.29 -5.19 -8.08
C SER A 263 1.01 -6.00 -8.12
N HIS A 264 0.91 -7.33 -8.11
CA HIS A 264 2.04 -8.25 -8.22
C HIS A 264 2.73 -8.13 -9.57
N LYS A 265 1.94 -8.24 -10.65
CA LYS A 265 2.41 -8.14 -12.02
C LYS A 265 3.17 -6.84 -12.27
N ARG A 266 2.52 -5.70 -12.01
CA ARG A 266 3.08 -4.38 -12.27
C ARG A 266 4.33 -4.08 -11.44
N PHE A 267 4.35 -4.51 -10.17
CA PHE A 267 5.55 -4.37 -9.34
C PHE A 267 6.71 -5.20 -9.91
N ALA A 268 6.45 -6.46 -10.25
CA ALA A 268 7.47 -7.34 -10.80
C ALA A 268 8.03 -6.83 -12.15
N ASP A 269 7.16 -6.35 -13.03
CA ASP A 269 7.53 -5.73 -14.31
C ASP A 269 8.43 -4.49 -14.11
N ALA A 270 8.15 -3.68 -13.07
CA ALA A 270 8.83 -2.41 -12.83
C ALA A 270 10.09 -2.52 -11.95
N PHE A 271 10.27 -3.63 -11.23
CA PHE A 271 11.31 -3.76 -10.20
C PHE A 271 12.72 -3.44 -10.72
N MET A 272 13.07 -3.95 -11.91
CA MET A 272 14.37 -3.69 -12.52
C MET A 272 14.54 -2.20 -12.85
N THR A 273 13.50 -1.53 -13.35
CA THR A 273 13.53 -0.08 -13.59
C THR A 273 13.81 0.68 -12.29
N TYR A 274 13.14 0.33 -11.20
CA TYR A 274 13.37 0.98 -9.91
C TYR A 274 14.78 0.76 -9.38
N CYS A 275 15.37 -0.44 -9.58
CA CYS A 275 16.75 -0.72 -9.20
C CYS A 275 17.74 0.26 -9.83
N HIS A 276 17.48 0.79 -11.03
CA HIS A 276 18.37 1.77 -11.67
C HIS A 276 18.26 3.19 -11.07
N LEU A 277 17.18 3.49 -10.34
CA LEU A 277 16.88 4.84 -9.84
C LEU A 277 17.31 5.05 -8.38
N VAL A 278 17.50 3.96 -7.64
CA VAL A 278 17.82 3.96 -6.20
C VAL A 278 19.29 3.63 -5.95
N ASP A 279 19.79 3.98 -4.76
CA ASP A 279 21.17 3.69 -4.37
C ASP A 279 21.33 2.20 -4.09
N ASN A 280 20.48 1.65 -3.22
CA ASN A 280 20.52 0.25 -2.83
C ASN A 280 19.20 -0.44 -3.15
N ALA A 281 19.26 -1.70 -3.55
CA ALA A 281 18.07 -2.51 -3.74
C ALA A 281 18.26 -3.90 -3.13
N ARG A 282 17.22 -4.44 -2.51
CA ARG A 282 17.15 -5.82 -2.05
C ARG A 282 15.86 -6.45 -2.54
N LEU A 283 15.92 -7.70 -2.97
CA LEU A 283 14.75 -8.48 -3.39
C LEU A 283 14.64 -9.71 -2.50
N TYR A 284 13.49 -9.85 -1.83
CA TYR A 284 13.19 -10.97 -0.96
C TYR A 284 12.09 -11.85 -1.56
N CYS A 285 12.28 -13.16 -1.48
CA CYS A 285 11.28 -14.17 -1.79
C CYS A 285 10.63 -14.70 -0.51
N THR A 286 9.30 -14.77 -0.48
CA THR A 286 8.54 -15.31 0.67
C THR A 286 7.70 -16.54 0.30
N ASN A 287 8.19 -17.36 -0.64
CA ASN A 287 7.48 -18.58 -1.06
C ASN A 287 7.49 -19.70 -0.04
N ALA A 288 8.50 -19.73 0.85
CA ALA A 288 8.54 -20.70 1.93
C ALA A 288 7.29 -20.52 2.82
N LEU A 289 6.57 -21.62 3.07
CA LEU A 289 5.38 -21.62 3.95
C LEU A 289 5.78 -21.24 5.39
N GLU A 290 6.97 -21.66 5.80
CA GLU A 290 7.58 -21.42 7.10
C GLU A 290 9.05 -21.01 6.92
N GLY A 291 9.52 -20.08 7.74
CA GLY A 291 10.91 -19.59 7.72
C GLY A 291 11.06 -18.11 7.35
N PRO A 292 12.29 -17.59 7.46
CA PRO A 292 12.59 -16.20 7.13
C PRO A 292 12.47 -15.95 5.63
N ALA A 293 12.25 -14.69 5.24
CA ALA A 293 12.27 -14.31 3.83
C ALA A 293 13.67 -14.53 3.23
N LYS A 294 13.75 -15.19 2.08
CA LYS A 294 15.02 -15.47 1.39
C LYS A 294 15.45 -14.24 0.60
N LEU A 295 16.66 -13.73 0.82
CA LEU A 295 17.25 -12.68 -0.02
C LEU A 295 17.69 -13.32 -1.35
N ILE A 296 17.08 -12.89 -2.46
CA ILE A 296 17.30 -13.46 -3.80
C ILE A 296 17.86 -12.45 -4.80
N GLY A 297 18.03 -11.19 -4.38
CA GLY A 297 18.74 -10.19 -5.15
C GLY A 297 19.21 -9.04 -4.30
N TRP A 298 20.38 -8.50 -4.63
CA TRP A 298 20.93 -7.32 -3.95
C TRP A 298 21.70 -6.42 -4.91
N LYS A 299 21.61 -5.12 -4.66
CA LYS A 299 22.33 -4.06 -5.33
C LYS A 299 22.89 -3.13 -4.25
N ASP A 300 24.17 -2.78 -4.40
CA ASP A 300 24.82 -1.74 -3.60
C ASP A 300 25.36 -0.64 -4.52
N ARG A 301 24.89 0.60 -4.30
CA ARG A 301 25.26 1.82 -5.03
C ARG A 301 25.25 1.67 -6.56
N ASP A 302 26.40 1.87 -7.21
CA ASP A 302 26.50 1.91 -8.68
C ASP A 302 26.63 0.52 -9.31
N ARG A 303 26.52 -0.55 -8.51
CA ARG A 303 26.60 -1.91 -9.01
C ARG A 303 25.30 -2.31 -9.71
N THR A 304 25.40 -3.23 -10.65
CA THR A 304 24.24 -3.92 -11.20
C THR A 304 23.61 -4.82 -10.14
N LEU A 305 22.30 -5.06 -10.21
CA LEU A 305 21.61 -5.99 -9.33
C LEU A 305 22.18 -7.41 -9.51
N LEU A 306 22.75 -7.98 -8.44
CA LEU A 306 23.14 -9.38 -8.35
C LEU A 306 21.93 -10.18 -7.90
N VAL A 307 21.68 -11.32 -8.55
CA VAL A 307 20.50 -12.15 -8.30
C VAL A 307 20.91 -13.61 -8.13
N ASP A 308 20.19 -14.32 -7.26
CA ASP A 308 20.26 -15.78 -7.19
C ASP A 308 19.60 -16.33 -8.47
N PRO A 309 20.37 -16.98 -9.38
CA PRO A 309 19.85 -17.42 -10.67
C PRO A 309 18.76 -18.48 -10.53
N ASP A 310 18.76 -19.26 -9.46
CA ASP A 310 17.78 -20.33 -9.23
C ASP A 310 16.45 -19.78 -8.70
N GLU A 311 16.48 -18.62 -8.05
CA GLU A 311 15.31 -18.04 -7.38
C GLU A 311 14.68 -16.87 -8.14
N ILE A 312 15.46 -16.14 -8.95
CA ILE A 312 14.99 -14.91 -9.62
C ILE A 312 13.81 -15.15 -10.57
N ASP A 313 13.63 -16.38 -11.03
CA ASP A 313 12.52 -16.77 -11.90
C ASP A 313 11.15 -16.59 -11.26
N CYS A 314 11.04 -16.52 -9.93
CA CYS A 314 9.77 -16.14 -9.29
C CYS A 314 9.31 -14.73 -9.70
N LEU A 315 10.23 -13.75 -9.78
CA LEU A 315 9.94 -12.39 -10.21
C LEU A 315 9.48 -12.36 -11.67
N LYS A 316 10.23 -13.04 -12.56
CA LYS A 316 9.91 -13.11 -14.00
C LYS A 316 8.57 -13.78 -14.27
N ARG A 317 8.22 -14.81 -13.49
CA ARG A 317 6.92 -15.50 -13.60
C ARG A 317 5.78 -14.58 -13.19
N VAL A 318 5.92 -13.91 -12.05
CA VAL A 318 4.92 -12.96 -11.53
C VAL A 318 4.70 -11.79 -12.49
N ALA A 319 5.76 -11.25 -13.12
CA ALA A 319 5.69 -10.25 -14.19
C ALA A 319 4.82 -10.70 -15.39
N LYS A 320 4.76 -12.00 -15.68
CA LYS A 320 4.03 -12.55 -16.82
C LYS A 320 2.66 -13.15 -16.46
N LEU A 321 2.20 -12.99 -15.22
CA LEU A 321 0.92 -13.56 -14.79
C LEU A 321 -0.27 -12.98 -15.56
N ASN A 322 -1.34 -13.76 -15.62
CA ASN A 322 -2.64 -13.32 -16.10
C ASN A 322 -3.42 -12.67 -14.96
N GLU A 323 -3.57 -11.34 -14.98
CA GLU A 323 -4.26 -10.59 -13.93
C GLU A 323 -5.78 -10.77 -13.96
N ASP A 324 -6.32 -11.28 -15.09
CA ASP A 324 -7.73 -11.54 -15.32
C ASP A 324 -8.08 -13.04 -15.13
N ALA A 325 -7.15 -13.83 -14.57
CA ALA A 325 -7.35 -15.26 -14.34
C ALA A 325 -8.53 -15.52 -13.39
N ASN A 326 -9.43 -16.41 -13.79
CA ASN A 326 -10.55 -16.86 -12.96
C ASN A 326 -10.28 -18.22 -12.30
N SER A 327 -9.17 -18.88 -12.66
CA SER A 327 -8.76 -20.17 -12.09
C SER A 327 -7.23 -20.25 -11.97
N ILE A 328 -6.74 -21.19 -11.15
CA ILE A 328 -5.29 -21.42 -11.01
C ILE A 328 -4.64 -21.85 -12.34
N TYR A 329 -5.39 -22.53 -13.19
CA TYR A 329 -4.90 -23.03 -14.48
C TYR A 329 -4.64 -21.90 -15.47
N GLU A 330 -5.34 -20.77 -15.32
CA GLU A 330 -5.19 -19.58 -16.16
C GLU A 330 -4.15 -18.59 -15.64
N LEU A 331 -3.66 -18.75 -14.40
CA LEU A 331 -2.82 -17.77 -13.72
C LEU A 331 -1.47 -17.55 -14.43
N TYR A 332 -0.90 -18.63 -14.97
CA TYR A 332 0.35 -18.63 -15.72
C TYR A 332 0.18 -19.32 -17.08
N LYS A 333 0.96 -18.89 -18.07
CA LYS A 333 1.02 -19.55 -19.39
C LYS A 333 1.60 -20.96 -19.29
N HIS A 334 1.35 -21.80 -20.29
CA HIS A 334 1.91 -23.15 -20.33
C HIS A 334 3.43 -23.17 -20.64
N PRO A 335 4.20 -24.07 -19.99
CA PRO A 335 3.78 -24.97 -18.92
C PRO A 335 3.46 -24.21 -17.62
N ASN A 336 2.31 -24.52 -17.00
CA ASN A 336 1.85 -23.82 -15.79
C ASN A 336 2.62 -24.38 -14.58
N PRO A 337 3.35 -23.55 -13.81
CA PRO A 337 4.11 -24.00 -12.65
C PRO A 337 3.26 -24.69 -11.58
N ALA A 338 1.97 -24.36 -11.47
CA ALA A 338 1.05 -25.01 -10.53
C ALA A 338 0.79 -26.50 -10.89
N CYS A 339 1.15 -26.93 -12.09
CA CYS A 339 0.98 -28.32 -12.57
C CYS A 339 2.32 -29.09 -12.61
N GLU A 340 3.42 -28.46 -12.21
CA GLU A 340 4.74 -29.09 -12.17
C GLU A 340 4.91 -29.93 -10.89
N ALA A 341 5.70 -31.00 -10.97
CA ALA A 341 6.08 -31.78 -9.78
C ALA A 341 6.95 -30.91 -8.87
N GLY A 342 6.75 -31.00 -7.55
CA GLY A 342 7.35 -30.09 -6.58
C GLY A 342 6.49 -28.87 -6.27
N SER A 343 5.40 -28.63 -7.00
CA SER A 343 4.50 -27.51 -6.72
C SER A 343 3.50 -27.87 -5.62
N VAL A 344 3.18 -26.89 -4.75
CA VAL A 344 2.16 -27.04 -3.71
C VAL A 344 0.81 -27.49 -4.29
N TRP A 345 0.46 -27.02 -5.49
CA TRP A 345 -0.79 -27.39 -6.12
C TRP A 345 -0.85 -28.86 -6.50
N LYS A 346 0.18 -29.37 -7.17
CA LYS A 346 0.22 -30.77 -7.57
C LYS A 346 0.43 -31.71 -6.39
N ASP A 347 1.38 -31.39 -5.51
CA ASP A 347 1.85 -32.33 -4.50
C ASP A 347 1.02 -32.29 -3.21
N ILE A 348 0.31 -31.20 -2.94
CA ILE A 348 -0.50 -31.03 -1.72
C ILE A 348 -1.98 -30.85 -2.06
N VAL A 349 -2.33 -29.87 -2.90
CA VAL A 349 -3.75 -29.49 -3.12
C VAL A 349 -4.50 -30.54 -3.93
N LEU A 350 -3.87 -31.07 -4.98
CA LEU A 350 -4.42 -32.09 -5.88
C LEU A 350 -4.03 -33.51 -5.47
N SER A 351 -3.31 -33.67 -4.35
CA SER A 351 -2.91 -34.99 -3.86
C SER A 351 -4.12 -35.85 -3.51
N PRO A 352 -4.19 -37.12 -3.95
CA PRO A 352 -5.25 -38.05 -3.58
C PRO A 352 -5.39 -38.25 -2.06
N SER A 353 -4.30 -38.12 -1.30
CA SER A 353 -4.31 -38.29 0.15
C SER A 353 -4.88 -37.09 0.92
N ARG A 354 -5.08 -35.94 0.26
CA ARG A 354 -5.52 -34.69 0.90
C ARG A 354 -6.82 -34.85 1.67
N LEU A 355 -7.79 -35.60 1.14
CA LEU A 355 -9.08 -35.80 1.78
C LEU A 355 -8.92 -36.49 3.15
N ASN A 356 -8.11 -37.55 3.20
CA ASN A 356 -7.86 -38.31 4.42
C ASN A 356 -7.14 -37.44 5.46
N ILE A 357 -6.12 -36.69 5.03
CA ILE A 357 -5.38 -35.75 5.89
C ILE A 357 -6.32 -34.69 6.47
N GLN A 358 -7.24 -34.15 5.68
CA GLN A 358 -8.21 -33.16 6.15
C GLN A 358 -9.23 -33.74 7.13
N GLN A 359 -9.64 -34.99 6.95
CA GLN A 359 -10.53 -35.68 7.88
C GLN A 359 -9.84 -35.92 9.22
N GLU A 360 -8.59 -36.39 9.19
CA GLU A 360 -7.79 -36.61 10.39
C GLU A 360 -7.56 -35.28 11.15
N LEU A 361 -7.16 -34.23 10.44
CA LEU A 361 -6.98 -32.90 11.03
C LEU A 361 -8.28 -32.38 11.65
N LYS A 362 -9.42 -32.54 10.98
CA LYS A 362 -10.73 -32.15 11.50
C LYS A 362 -11.06 -32.94 12.77
N PHE A 363 -10.82 -34.25 12.79
CA PHE A 363 -11.05 -35.08 13.96
C PHE A 363 -10.16 -34.64 15.14
N SER A 364 -8.87 -34.44 14.92
CA SER A 364 -7.94 -33.97 15.95
C SER A 364 -8.33 -32.60 16.52
N ILE A 365 -8.76 -31.65 15.68
CA ILE A 365 -9.25 -30.35 16.13
C ILE A 365 -10.52 -30.51 16.98
N GLN A 366 -11.48 -31.32 16.54
CA GLN A 366 -12.72 -31.56 17.27
C GLN A 366 -12.48 -32.22 18.63
N GLU A 367 -11.54 -33.16 18.72
CA GLU A 367 -11.15 -33.75 20.01
C GLU A 367 -10.58 -32.68 20.95
N ILE A 368 -9.62 -31.86 20.49
CA ILE A 368 -9.05 -30.78 21.30
C ILE A 368 -10.12 -29.77 21.74
N GLU A 369 -11.08 -29.44 20.87
CA GLU A 369 -12.19 -28.53 21.19
C GLU A 369 -13.17 -29.12 22.21
N ARG A 370 -13.33 -30.45 22.27
CA ARG A 370 -14.14 -31.11 23.31
C ARG A 370 -13.48 -31.13 24.69
N PHE A 371 -12.16 -31.01 24.74
CA PHE A 371 -11.38 -30.95 25.98
C PHE A 371 -11.17 -29.50 26.50
N LYS A 372 -11.71 -28.49 25.81
CA LYS A 372 -11.85 -27.10 26.29
C LYS A 372 -13.26 -26.84 26.78
#